data_AF-A0AAV7ZXT7-F1
#
_entry.id   AF-A0AAV7ZXT7-F1
#
_cell.length_a   1.000
_cell.length_b   1.000
_cell.length_c   1.000
_cell.angle_alpha   90.00
_cell.angle_beta   90.00
_cell.angle_gamma   90.00
#
_symmetry.space_group_name_H-M   'P 1'
#
loop_
_entity.id
_entity.type
_entity.pdbx_description
1 polymer ?
#
loop_
_entity_poly.entity_id
_entity_poly.type
_entity_poly.pdbx_seq_one_letter_code
_entity_poly.pdbx_strand_id
1 'polypeptide(L)'
;MQNLTLTETGGKIHTYSSQYHHESRCSNLSLRDPSLVWFSSVREQLPQYVIFKLRNLTKLSRVGIYLHGENNQNPKHMQILISKDDKNYEKIVDTEVEHRAGDFLFDLVEEKVIQYVKYVITKNRGGSGIYVSKCYAFGEVLEETKEKEK
;
A
#
# COMPACT_ATOMS: atom_id res chain seq x y z
N MET A 1 8.92 13.91 4.56
CA MET A 1 8.27 13.59 3.26
C MET A 1 6.87 13.10 3.55
N GLN A 2 5.86 13.54 2.79
CA GLN A 2 4.45 13.23 3.08
C GLN A 2 4.03 11.88 2.47
N ASN A 3 3.20 11.10 3.17
CA ASN A 3 2.67 9.85 2.63
C ASN A 3 1.59 10.12 1.57
N LEU A 4 1.83 9.67 0.34
CA LEU A 4 1.01 9.91 -0.83
C LEU A 4 -0.16 8.93 -0.99
N THR A 5 -0.26 7.91 -0.13
CA THR A 5 -1.40 6.96 -0.11
C THR A 5 -2.61 7.51 0.65
N LEU A 6 -2.44 8.63 1.37
CA LEU A 6 -3.48 9.22 2.22
C LEU A 6 -4.50 10.03 1.41
N THR A 7 -5.74 10.08 1.88
CA THR A 7 -6.82 10.84 1.22
C THR A 7 -6.50 12.33 1.12
N GLU A 8 -5.86 12.90 2.16
CA GLU A 8 -5.47 14.32 2.21
C GLU A 8 -4.41 14.71 1.16
N THR A 9 -3.62 13.75 0.67
CA THR A 9 -2.66 13.95 -0.44
C THR A 9 -3.28 13.64 -1.79
N GLY A 10 -4.56 13.25 -1.81
CA GLY A 10 -5.29 12.80 -2.99
C GLY A 10 -5.01 11.34 -3.38
N GLY A 11 -4.30 10.59 -2.55
CA GLY A 11 -4.20 9.14 -2.68
C GLY A 11 -5.55 8.48 -2.44
N LYS A 12 -5.87 7.45 -3.22
CA LYS A 12 -7.11 6.69 -3.04
C LYS A 12 -6.91 5.21 -3.30
N ILE A 13 -7.70 4.39 -2.61
CA ILE A 13 -7.84 2.97 -2.94
C ILE A 13 -8.44 2.88 -4.35
N HIS A 14 -7.71 2.25 -5.26
CA HIS A 14 -8.15 1.99 -6.62
C HIS A 14 -8.96 0.69 -6.70
N THR A 15 -8.37 -0.39 -6.18
CA THR A 15 -8.97 -1.72 -6.12
C THR A 15 -8.29 -2.53 -5.02
N TYR A 16 -8.94 -3.61 -4.56
CA TYR A 16 -8.43 -4.49 -3.52
C TYR A 16 -9.04 -5.89 -3.72
N SER A 17 -8.41 -6.91 -3.15
CA SER A 17 -8.87 -8.30 -3.30
C SER A 17 -10.13 -8.58 -2.50
N SER A 18 -10.14 -8.26 -1.20
CA SER A 18 -11.29 -8.54 -0.32
C SER A 18 -11.27 -7.69 0.96
N GLN A 19 -12.38 -7.75 1.71
CA GLN A 19 -12.49 -7.17 3.06
C GLN A 19 -13.41 -8.04 3.92
N TYR A 20 -13.14 -8.15 5.23
CA TYR A 20 -13.89 -9.01 6.14
C TYR A 20 -15.18 -8.36 6.68
N HIS A 21 -15.11 -7.15 7.23
CA HIS A 21 -16.29 -6.50 7.83
C HIS A 21 -16.29 -4.96 7.72
N HIS A 22 -17.40 -4.36 8.12
CA HIS A 22 -17.71 -2.95 7.92
C HIS A 22 -16.81 -1.95 8.68
N GLU A 23 -16.19 -2.32 9.79
CA GLU A 23 -15.27 -1.42 10.53
C GLU A 23 -13.77 -1.55 10.12
N SER A 24 -13.36 -2.64 9.47
CA SER A 24 -11.96 -2.90 9.05
C SER A 24 -11.80 -2.81 7.53
N ARG A 25 -12.27 -1.71 6.97
CA ARG A 25 -12.33 -1.47 5.52
C ARG A 25 -10.96 -1.23 4.94
N CYS A 26 -10.79 -1.58 3.67
CA CYS A 26 -9.58 -1.24 2.92
C CYS A 26 -9.33 0.28 2.86
N SER A 27 -10.40 1.09 2.85
CA SER A 27 -10.32 2.56 2.90
C SER A 27 -9.64 3.13 4.15
N ASN A 28 -9.58 2.36 5.24
CA ASN A 28 -8.90 2.78 6.48
C ASN A 28 -7.40 3.00 6.26
N LEU A 29 -6.80 2.31 5.29
CA LEU A 29 -5.39 2.46 4.95
C LEU A 29 -5.04 3.86 4.40
N SER A 30 -6.03 4.58 3.84
CA SER A 30 -5.88 5.96 3.34
C SER A 30 -6.10 7.03 4.43
N LEU A 31 -6.49 6.63 5.64
CA LEU A 31 -6.68 7.57 6.76
C LEU A 31 -5.38 7.74 7.55
N ARG A 32 -5.21 8.85 8.27
CA ARG A 32 -4.03 9.05 9.14
C ARG A 32 -4.02 8.14 10.37
N ASP A 33 -5.19 7.79 10.89
CA ASP A 33 -5.34 7.07 12.17
C ASP A 33 -4.84 5.61 12.09
N PRO A 34 -3.76 5.24 12.80
CA PRO A 34 -3.19 3.89 12.77
C PRO A 34 -4.01 2.83 13.51
N SER A 35 -5.01 3.22 14.30
CA SER A 35 -5.95 2.29 14.94
C SER A 35 -6.96 1.71 13.96
N LEU A 36 -7.19 2.39 12.83
CA LEU A 36 -8.05 1.95 11.75
C LEU A 36 -7.27 1.08 10.77
N VAL A 37 -7.74 -0.15 10.59
CA VAL A 37 -7.01 -1.19 9.86
C VAL A 37 -7.82 -1.75 8.70
N TRP A 38 -7.12 -2.36 7.75
CA TRP A 38 -7.72 -3.26 6.79
C TRP A 38 -7.57 -4.70 7.27
N PHE A 39 -8.69 -5.42 7.28
CA PHE A 39 -8.72 -6.87 7.45
C PHE A 39 -9.32 -7.52 6.20
N SER A 40 -8.53 -8.35 5.50
CA SER A 40 -9.02 -9.10 4.34
C SER A 40 -10.05 -10.17 4.76
N SER A 41 -10.93 -10.58 3.84
CA SER A 41 -11.90 -11.64 4.08
C SER A 41 -11.21 -12.95 4.48
N VAL A 42 -11.78 -13.64 5.47
CA VAL A 42 -11.33 -14.97 5.91
C VAL A 42 -11.75 -16.11 4.97
N ARG A 43 -12.59 -15.80 3.98
CA ARG A 43 -13.09 -16.77 2.99
C ARG A 43 -12.24 -16.80 1.73
N GLU A 44 -11.34 -15.83 1.58
CA GLU A 44 -10.49 -15.69 0.40
C GLU A 44 -9.07 -16.17 0.72
N GLN A 45 -8.46 -16.87 -0.22
CA GLN A 45 -7.11 -17.40 -0.06
C GLN A 45 -6.06 -16.32 -0.33
N LEU A 46 -4.84 -16.53 0.16
CA LEU A 46 -3.69 -15.73 -0.28
C LEU A 46 -3.35 -16.04 -1.75
N PRO A 47 -2.83 -15.05 -2.51
CA PRO A 47 -2.46 -13.71 -2.08
C PRO A 47 -3.65 -12.75 -1.92
N GLN A 48 -3.50 -11.78 -1.03
CA GLN A 48 -4.43 -10.65 -0.87
C GLN A 48 -3.71 -9.36 -1.25
N TYR A 49 -4.42 -8.38 -1.81
CA TYR A 49 -3.81 -7.14 -2.27
C TYR A 49 -4.67 -5.91 -2.09
N VAL A 50 -4.00 -4.76 -2.11
CA VAL A 50 -4.59 -3.43 -2.25
C VAL A 50 -3.77 -2.62 -3.25
N ILE A 51 -4.47 -1.90 -4.12
CA ILE A 51 -3.88 -0.97 -5.10
C ILE A 51 -4.29 0.45 -4.73
N PHE A 52 -3.30 1.31 -4.59
CA PHE A 52 -3.50 2.76 -4.47
C PHE A 52 -3.29 3.42 -5.82
N LYS A 53 -4.15 4.36 -6.17
CA LYS A 53 -3.91 5.37 -7.20
C LYS A 53 -3.47 6.66 -6.50
N LEU A 54 -2.26 7.12 -6.81
CA LEU A 54 -1.74 8.42 -6.40
C LEU A 54 -2.41 9.52 -7.24
N ARG A 55 -2.53 10.71 -6.66
CA ARG A 55 -3.18 11.86 -7.33
C ARG A 55 -2.51 12.20 -8.65
N ASN A 56 -1.19 12.36 -8.62
CA ASN A 56 -0.37 12.75 -9.76
C ASN A 56 0.68 11.67 -10.05
N LEU A 57 1.30 11.77 -11.23
CA LEU A 57 2.54 11.04 -11.48
C LEU A 57 3.58 11.44 -10.43
N THR A 58 4.24 10.44 -9.88
CA THR A 58 5.14 10.59 -8.75
C THR A 58 6.45 9.90 -9.05
N LYS A 59 7.56 10.59 -8.81
CA LYS A 59 8.89 10.01 -8.77
C LYS A 59 9.09 9.38 -7.38
N LEU A 60 8.80 8.09 -7.29
CA LEU A 60 8.75 7.34 -6.03
C LEU A 60 10.16 7.04 -5.51
N SER A 61 10.37 7.25 -4.22
CA SER A 61 11.65 7.03 -3.54
C SER A 61 11.57 6.04 -2.37
N ARG A 62 10.40 5.88 -1.75
CA ARG A 62 10.23 4.95 -0.61
C ARG A 62 8.81 4.40 -0.55
N VAL A 63 8.70 3.12 -0.18
CA VAL A 63 7.41 2.44 0.07
C VAL A 63 7.43 1.65 1.36
N GLY A 64 6.26 1.21 1.82
CA GLY A 64 6.22 0.31 2.96
C GLY A 64 4.85 0.08 3.56
N ILE A 65 4.83 -0.54 4.73
CA ILE A 65 3.64 -0.76 5.55
C ILE A 65 3.92 -0.45 7.02
N TYR A 66 2.86 -0.21 7.78
CA TYR A 66 2.90 -0.18 9.24
C TYR A 66 2.00 -1.26 9.82
N LEU A 67 2.51 -1.91 10.86
CA LEU A 67 1.81 -2.92 11.65
C LEU A 67 1.68 -2.44 13.10
N HIS A 68 0.45 -2.35 13.61
CA HIS A 68 0.17 -1.80 14.94
C HIS A 68 0.58 -2.72 16.10
N GLY A 69 0.67 -4.04 15.90
CA GLY A 69 0.99 -5.02 16.93
C GLY A 69 1.49 -6.33 16.35
N GLU A 70 1.86 -7.28 17.21
CA GLU A 70 2.19 -8.65 16.80
C GLU A 70 0.91 -9.47 16.69
N ASN A 71 0.66 -10.02 15.50
CA ASN A 71 -0.55 -10.75 15.19
C ASN A 71 -0.26 -11.82 14.12
N ASN A 72 -0.85 -13.01 14.27
CA ASN A 72 -0.78 -14.08 13.28
C ASN A 72 -1.39 -13.72 11.91
N GLN A 73 -2.27 -12.71 11.85
CA GLN A 73 -2.79 -12.15 10.59
C GLN A 73 -1.84 -11.15 9.91
N ASN A 74 -0.73 -10.75 10.57
CA ASN A 74 0.23 -9.86 9.94
C ASN A 74 0.91 -10.52 8.72
N PRO A 75 1.33 -9.72 7.74
CA PRO A 75 2.22 -10.17 6.68
C PRO A 75 3.43 -10.91 7.23
N LYS A 76 3.69 -12.09 6.67
CA LYS A 76 4.97 -12.81 6.81
C LYS A 76 5.82 -12.56 5.57
N HIS A 77 5.21 -12.58 4.38
CA HIS A 77 5.87 -12.29 3.13
C HIS A 77 5.00 -11.37 2.27
N MET A 78 5.63 -10.35 1.67
CA MET A 78 4.94 -9.37 0.86
C MET A 78 5.74 -8.96 -0.38
N GLN A 79 4.99 -8.49 -1.37
CA GLN A 79 5.50 -7.87 -2.57
C GLN A 79 4.91 -6.46 -2.71
N ILE A 80 5.73 -5.52 -3.17
CA ILE A 80 5.25 -4.19 -3.58
C ILE A 80 5.56 -4.05 -5.05
N LEU A 81 4.51 -3.77 -5.82
CA LEU A 81 4.59 -3.53 -7.24
C LEU A 81 4.13 -2.12 -7.58
N ILE A 82 4.66 -1.57 -8.65
CA ILE A 82 4.36 -0.22 -9.10
C ILE A 82 3.95 -0.22 -10.56
N SER A 83 3.13 0.76 -10.94
CA SER A 83 2.73 0.95 -12.32
C SER A 83 2.50 2.42 -12.62
N LYS A 84 2.73 2.82 -13.87
CA LYS A 84 2.34 4.13 -14.39
C LYS A 84 0.90 4.14 -14.88
N ASP A 85 0.35 2.99 -15.28
CA ASP A 85 -0.88 2.88 -16.08
C ASP A 85 -1.92 1.87 -15.57
N ASP A 86 -1.65 1.18 -14.45
CA ASP A 86 -2.47 0.09 -13.88
C ASP A 86 -2.59 -1.15 -14.78
N LYS A 87 -1.75 -1.27 -15.81
CA LYS A 87 -1.73 -2.43 -16.73
C LYS A 87 -0.46 -3.23 -16.56
N ASN A 88 0.68 -2.53 -16.49
CA ASN A 88 1.99 -3.15 -16.42
C ASN A 88 2.60 -2.87 -15.05
N TYR A 89 2.72 -3.93 -14.23
CA TYR A 89 3.25 -3.85 -12.88
C TYR A 89 4.69 -4.37 -12.80
N GLU A 90 5.59 -3.54 -12.30
CA GLU A 90 6.96 -3.88 -11.97
C GLU A 90 7.08 -4.15 -10.48
N LYS A 91 7.68 -5.28 -10.08
CA LYS A 91 7.92 -5.61 -8.68
C LYS A 91 9.20 -4.92 -8.19
N ILE A 92 9.07 -4.10 -7.14
CA ILE A 92 10.18 -3.34 -6.55
C ILE A 92 10.59 -3.83 -5.16
N VAL A 93 9.71 -4.57 -4.48
CA VAL A 93 9.99 -5.21 -3.19
C VAL A 93 9.46 -6.64 -3.22
N ASP A 94 10.26 -7.57 -2.70
CA ASP A 94 9.90 -8.97 -2.47
C ASP A 94 10.62 -9.42 -1.20
N THR A 95 9.91 -9.51 -0.07
CA THR A 95 10.58 -9.65 1.23
C THR A 95 9.73 -10.41 2.23
N GLU A 96 10.42 -11.11 3.14
CA GLU A 96 9.85 -11.51 4.42
C GLU A 96 9.77 -10.26 5.34
N VAL A 97 8.76 -10.21 6.17
CA VAL A 97 8.47 -9.13 7.13
C VAL A 97 8.65 -9.70 8.52
N GLU A 98 9.44 -9.07 9.39
CA GLU A 98 9.68 -9.56 10.75
C GLU A 98 8.40 -9.61 11.60
N HIS A 99 8.36 -10.47 12.63
CA HIS A 99 7.21 -10.53 13.53
C HIS A 99 7.34 -9.47 14.61
N ARG A 100 7.07 -8.21 14.26
CA ARG A 100 7.08 -7.10 15.21
C ARG A 100 6.11 -6.01 14.76
N ALA A 101 5.76 -5.15 15.69
CA ALA A 101 5.09 -3.88 15.38
C ALA A 101 6.06 -2.87 14.75
N GLY A 102 5.49 -1.84 14.12
CA GLY A 102 6.21 -0.68 13.62
C GLY A 102 6.23 -0.59 12.09
N ASP A 103 7.11 0.30 11.64
CA ASP A 103 7.28 0.60 10.22
C ASP A 103 8.20 -0.39 9.54
N PHE A 104 7.80 -0.80 8.34
CA PHE A 104 8.59 -1.58 7.40
C PHE A 104 8.70 -0.77 6.12
N LEU A 105 9.76 0.04 6.05
CA LEU A 105 10.03 0.98 4.97
C LEU A 105 11.18 0.48 4.10
N PHE A 106 11.03 0.64 2.79
CA PHE A 106 11.99 0.21 1.78
C PHE A 106 12.32 1.41 0.89
N ASP A 107 13.59 1.80 0.90
CA ASP A 107 14.13 2.81 0.00
C ASP A 107 14.38 2.21 -1.38
N LEU A 108 13.99 2.92 -2.43
CA LEU A 108 14.26 2.52 -3.80
C LEU A 108 15.66 3.00 -4.20
N VAL A 109 16.46 2.11 -4.78
CA VAL A 109 17.79 2.44 -5.30
C VAL A 109 17.70 3.39 -6.50
N GLU A 110 16.68 3.18 -7.33
CA GLU A 110 16.37 4.03 -8.49
C GLU A 110 14.97 4.60 -8.35
N GLU A 111 14.86 5.91 -8.54
CA GLU A 111 13.57 6.56 -8.57
C GLU A 111 12.76 6.18 -9.83
N LYS A 112 11.50 5.81 -9.63
CA LYS A 112 10.59 5.38 -10.72
C LYS A 112 9.38 6.30 -10.80
N VAL A 113 8.97 6.66 -12.02
CA VAL A 113 7.77 7.47 -12.25
C VAL A 113 6.54 6.57 -12.29
N ILE A 114 5.61 6.78 -11.36
CA ILE A 114 4.46 5.90 -11.13
C ILE A 114 3.18 6.70 -10.92
N GLN A 115 2.04 6.02 -11.01
CA GLN A 115 0.76 6.52 -10.51
C GLN A 115 0.08 5.50 -9.59
N TYR A 116 0.47 4.23 -9.65
CA TYR A 116 -0.16 3.14 -8.94
C TYR A 116 0.86 2.37 -8.09
N VAL A 117 0.47 2.00 -6.88
CA VAL A 117 1.25 1.14 -5.98
C VAL A 117 0.35 0.01 -5.50
N LYS A 118 0.79 -1.23 -5.73
CA LYS A 118 0.11 -2.46 -5.36
C LYS A 118 0.88 -3.17 -4.26
N TYR A 119 0.24 -3.37 -3.11
CA TYR A 119 0.77 -4.14 -2.00
C TYR A 119 0.13 -5.52 -2.03
N VAL A 120 0.94 -6.57 -2.11
CA VAL A 120 0.49 -7.95 -2.20
C VAL A 120 1.05 -8.73 -1.03
N ILE A 121 0.19 -9.31 -0.22
CA ILE A 121 0.60 -10.19 0.88
C ILE A 121 0.40 -11.63 0.41
N THR A 122 1.49 -12.39 0.35
CA THR A 122 1.47 -13.77 -0.20
C THR A 122 1.57 -14.82 0.89
N LYS A 123 2.06 -14.47 2.09
CA LYS A 123 2.06 -15.33 3.29
C LYS A 123 1.77 -14.49 4.53
N ASN A 124 1.07 -15.09 5.50
CA ASN A 124 0.94 -14.57 6.86
C ASN A 124 1.51 -15.57 7.87
N ARG A 125 1.21 -15.38 9.16
CA ARG A 125 1.75 -16.18 10.27
C ARG A 125 0.75 -17.21 10.80
N GLY A 126 -0.08 -17.77 9.91
CA GLY A 126 -1.09 -18.78 10.24
C GLY A 126 -2.45 -18.20 10.64
N GLY A 127 -2.66 -16.89 10.46
CA GLY A 127 -3.96 -16.25 10.63
C GLY A 127 -4.93 -16.54 9.49
N SER A 128 -6.23 -16.33 9.73
CA SER A 128 -7.29 -16.55 8.74
C SER A 128 -7.43 -15.46 7.68
N GLY A 129 -6.69 -14.36 7.78
CA GLY A 129 -6.67 -13.27 6.79
C GLY A 129 -5.47 -12.36 6.98
N ILE A 130 -5.52 -11.16 6.40
CA ILE A 130 -4.44 -10.17 6.39
C ILE A 130 -4.83 -8.94 7.18
N TYR A 131 -3.97 -8.56 8.11
CA TYR A 131 -4.09 -7.36 8.95
C TYR A 131 -2.99 -6.35 8.59
N VAL A 132 -3.38 -5.18 8.09
CA VAL A 132 -2.46 -4.06 7.80
C VAL A 132 -3.06 -2.76 8.29
N SER A 133 -2.25 -1.93 8.97
CA SER A 133 -2.70 -0.67 9.55
C SER A 133 -2.44 0.52 8.63
N LYS A 134 -1.28 0.57 7.95
CA LYS A 134 -0.99 1.57 6.90
C LYS A 134 -0.20 0.98 5.74
N CYS A 135 -0.35 1.62 4.60
CA CYS A 135 0.53 1.51 3.45
C CYS A 135 1.17 2.87 3.17
N TYR A 136 2.43 2.87 2.75
CA TYR A 136 3.24 4.07 2.57
C TYR A 136 3.78 4.19 1.16
N ALA A 137 3.61 5.35 0.55
CA ALA A 137 4.33 5.73 -0.67
C ALA A 137 4.84 7.16 -0.50
N PHE A 138 6.13 7.37 -0.69
CA PHE A 138 6.79 8.67 -0.60
C PHE A 138 7.58 8.93 -1.88
N GLY A 139 7.56 10.19 -2.31
CA GLY A 139 8.25 10.60 -3.53
C GLY A 139 7.99 12.06 -3.85
N GLU A 140 8.59 12.50 -4.95
CA GLU A 140 8.38 13.82 -5.52
C GLU A 140 7.19 13.80 -6.48
N VAL A 141 6.24 14.70 -6.26
CA VAL A 141 5.07 14.86 -7.14
C VAL A 141 5.51 15.60 -8.39
N LEU A 142 5.32 14.99 -9.56
CA LEU A 142 5.52 15.67 -10.83
C LEU A 142 4.29 16.55 -11.08
N GLU A 143 4.47 17.86 -11.10
CA GLU A 143 3.38 18.78 -11.42
C GLU A 143 2.82 18.46 -12.81
N GLU A 144 1.48 18.46 -12.94
CA GLU A 144 0.89 18.56 -14.27
C GLU A 144 1.29 19.93 -14.83
N THR A 145 2.03 19.93 -15.94
CA THR A 145 2.23 21.14 -16.73
C THR A 145 0.85 21.69 -17.03
N LYS A 146 0.44 22.75 -16.34
CA LYS A 146 -0.77 23.49 -16.71
C LYS A 146 -0.57 23.93 -18.14
N GLU A 147 -1.27 23.31 -19.09
CA GLU A 147 -1.44 23.92 -20.39
C GLU A 147 -2.00 25.31 -20.11
N LYS A 148 -1.19 26.33 -20.45
CA LYS A 148 -1.65 27.71 -20.43
C LYS A 148 -2.80 27.76 -21.44
N GLU A 149 -4.03 27.77 -20.94
CA GLU A 149 -5.19 28.19 -21.73
C GLU A 149 -4.82 29.53 -22.37
N LYS A 150 -4.77 29.52 -23.70
CA LYS A 150 -4.54 30.68 -24.56
C LYS A 150 -5.88 31.32 -24.90
#